data_AF-A0A938UBM2-F1
#
_entry.id   AF-A0A938UBM2-F1
#
_cell.length_a   1.000
_cell.length_b   1.000
_cell.length_c   1.000
_cell.angle_alpha   90.00
_cell.angle_beta   90.00
_cell.angle_gamma   90.00
#
_symmetry.space_group_name_H-M   'P 1'
#
loop_
_entity.id
_entity.type
_entity.pdbx_description
1 polymer ?
#
loop_
_entity_poly.entity_id
_entity_poly.type
_entity_poly.pdbx_seq_one_letter_code
_entity_poly.pdbx_strand_id
1 'polypeptide(L)'
;MQFKSTVSANVFVVLLACMLAAFAPGAVQALTDAQRIDKKPGEAPAIVFETREHDFGTAQPNAPLTHSFVFKNQGKAALLIKNIKSG
;
A
#
# COMPACT_ATOMS: atom_id res chain seq x y z
N MET A 1 -67.05 24.79 -18.75
CA MET A 1 -67.69 24.45 -17.45
C MET A 1 -67.39 22.98 -17.19
N GLN A 2 -66.73 22.49 -16.15
CA GLN A 2 -66.18 23.05 -14.91
C GLN A 2 -65.05 22.12 -14.45
N PHE A 3 -63.94 22.73 -13.99
CA PHE A 3 -62.89 22.11 -13.18
C PHE A 3 -63.48 21.37 -11.97
N LYS A 4 -62.90 20.22 -11.60
CA LYS A 4 -62.93 19.75 -10.21
C LYS A 4 -61.61 19.05 -9.86
N SER A 5 -60.82 19.79 -9.09
CA SER A 5 -59.52 19.47 -8.53
C SER A 5 -59.53 18.18 -7.69
N THR A 6 -58.63 17.26 -7.98
CA THR A 6 -58.04 16.34 -6.99
C THR A 6 -56.62 15.98 -7.39
N VAL A 7 -55.82 17.02 -7.70
CA VAL A 7 -54.37 16.98 -7.55
C VAL A 7 -54.11 17.48 -6.14
N SER A 8 -53.97 16.61 -5.14
CA SER A 8 -53.57 17.01 -3.80
C SER A 8 -52.94 15.83 -3.05
N ALA A 9 -51.93 16.15 -2.25
CA ALA A 9 -51.19 15.31 -1.31
C ALA A 9 -50.15 14.32 -1.88
N ASN A 10 -50.45 13.43 -2.82
CA ASN A 10 -49.52 12.30 -3.08
C ASN A 10 -48.37 12.56 -4.08
N VAL A 11 -48.51 13.51 -5.01
CA VAL A 11 -47.45 13.79 -6.01
C VAL A 11 -46.42 14.80 -5.48
N PHE A 12 -46.83 15.70 -4.58
CA PHE A 12 -45.94 16.72 -4.03
C PHE A 12 -44.98 16.17 -2.95
N VAL A 13 -45.35 15.08 -2.27
CA VAL A 13 -44.48 14.40 -1.29
C VAL A 13 -43.31 13.67 -1.96
N VAL A 14 -43.48 13.21 -3.21
CA VAL A 14 -42.43 12.48 -3.93
C VAL A 14 -41.32 13.43 -4.43
N LEU A 15 -41.65 14.69 -4.70
CA LEU A 15 -40.68 15.66 -5.26
C LEU A 15 -39.80 16.32 -4.20
N LEU A 16 -40.22 16.34 -2.93
CA LEU A 16 -39.39 16.83 -1.81
C LEU A 16 -38.47 15.74 -1.21
N ALA A 17 -38.67 14.46 -1.57
CA ALA A 17 -37.82 13.36 -1.11
C ALA A 17 -36.54 13.19 -1.95
N CYS A 18 -36.47 13.72 -3.16
CA CYS A 18 -35.32 13.54 -4.06
C CYS A 18 -34.14 14.49 -3.80
N MET A 19 -34.24 15.48 -2.92
CA MET A 19 -33.13 16.39 -2.63
C MET A 19 -32.28 16.00 -1.40
N LEU A 20 -32.63 14.90 -0.70
CA LEU A 20 -31.93 14.47 0.53
C LEU A 20 -31.25 13.10 0.44
N ALA A 21 -31.08 12.53 -0.76
CA ALA A 21 -30.51 11.19 -0.92
C ALA A 21 -29.45 11.07 -2.05
N ALA A 22 -28.75 12.14 -2.39
CA ALA A 22 -27.71 12.14 -3.44
C ALA A 22 -26.30 12.50 -2.94
N PHE A 23 -26.00 12.28 -1.67
CA PHE A 23 -24.61 12.21 -1.21
C PHE A 23 -24.44 10.99 -0.29
N ALA A 24 -24.45 9.81 -0.90
CA ALA A 24 -23.85 8.65 -0.27
C ALA A 24 -22.34 8.74 -0.52
N PRO A 25 -21.51 9.09 0.48
CA PRO A 25 -20.06 8.93 0.37
C PRO A 25 -19.74 7.43 0.44
N GLY A 26 -20.00 6.71 -0.65
CA GLY A 26 -19.84 5.25 -0.68
C GLY A 26 -19.13 4.71 -1.93
N ALA A 27 -18.94 5.53 -2.97
CA ALA A 27 -18.35 5.10 -4.23
C ALA A 27 -16.86 5.48 -4.40
N VAL A 28 -16.13 5.78 -3.31
CA VAL A 28 -14.68 6.09 -3.34
C VAL A 28 -13.87 5.06 -2.54
N GLN A 29 -14.30 3.80 -2.53
CA GLN A 29 -13.54 2.73 -1.88
C GLN A 29 -13.53 1.47 -2.75
N ALA A 30 -13.11 1.63 -4.01
CA ALA A 30 -12.78 0.50 -4.89
C ALA A 30 -11.38 0.65 -5.52
N LEU A 31 -10.53 1.52 -4.94
CA LEU A 31 -9.17 1.78 -5.39
C LEU A 31 -8.11 1.49 -4.31
N THR A 32 -8.51 0.98 -3.13
CA THR A 32 -7.58 0.73 -2.02
C THR A 32 -7.23 -0.76 -1.82
N ASP A 33 -7.67 -1.65 -2.72
CA ASP A 33 -7.29 -3.07 -2.70
C ASP A 33 -5.96 -3.37 -3.41
N ALA A 34 -5.31 -2.33 -3.95
CA ALA A 34 -3.91 -2.43 -4.32
C ALA A 34 -3.06 -2.42 -3.03
N GLN A 35 -2.52 -3.59 -2.68
CA GLN A 35 -1.39 -3.80 -1.77
C GLN A 35 -1.67 -3.95 -0.27
N ARG A 36 -2.63 -4.81 0.10
CA ARG A 36 -2.43 -5.60 1.32
C ARG A 36 -1.75 -6.90 0.91
N ILE A 37 -0.41 -6.89 0.86
CA ILE A 37 0.32 -8.13 1.10
C ILE A 37 -0.15 -8.56 2.48
N ASP A 38 -1.03 -9.56 2.55
CA ASP A 38 -1.39 -10.23 3.80
C ASP A 38 -0.12 -10.89 4.34
N LYS A 39 0.76 -10.09 4.94
CA LYS A 39 1.92 -10.57 5.68
C LYS A 39 1.36 -11.32 6.88
N LYS A 40 1.14 -12.63 6.73
CA LYS A 40 1.14 -13.54 7.86
C LYS A 40 2.40 -13.25 8.68
N PRO A 41 2.28 -12.88 9.98
CA PRO A 41 3.44 -12.68 10.83
C PRO A 41 4.21 -14.01 10.91
N GLY A 42 5.38 -14.08 10.29
CA GLY A 42 6.23 -15.28 10.28
C GLY A 42 6.64 -15.80 8.90
N GLU A 43 6.07 -15.28 7.80
CA GLU A 43 6.47 -15.67 6.43
C GLU A 43 7.27 -14.61 5.69
N ALA A 44 7.50 -13.44 6.28
CA ALA A 44 8.29 -12.39 5.63
C ALA A 44 9.75 -12.86 5.36
N PRO A 45 10.38 -12.38 4.26
CA PRO A 45 11.81 -12.59 4.05
C PRO A 45 12.59 -11.88 5.14
N ALA A 46 13.68 -12.50 5.61
CA ALA A 46 14.51 -11.98 6.69
C ALA A 46 15.98 -12.15 6.32
N ILE A 47 16.68 -11.04 6.08
CA ILE A 47 18.11 -11.04 5.76
C ILE A 47 18.93 -10.96 7.05
N VAL A 48 19.91 -11.84 7.20
CA VAL A 48 20.86 -11.83 8.32
C VAL A 48 22.27 -11.82 7.76
N PHE A 49 23.04 -10.80 8.15
CA PHE A 49 24.45 -10.63 7.79
C PHE A 49 25.33 -11.20 8.89
N GLU A 50 26.42 -11.86 8.50
CA GLU A 50 27.45 -12.30 9.46
C GLU A 50 28.23 -11.11 10.00
N THR A 51 28.54 -10.15 9.13
CA THR A 51 29.23 -8.90 9.46
C THR A 51 28.58 -7.78 8.67
N ARG A 52 28.31 -6.64 9.32
CA ARG A 52 27.65 -5.48 8.70
C ARG A 52 28.62 -4.37 8.31
N GLU A 53 29.81 -4.40 8.88
CA GLU A 53 30.81 -3.36 8.75
C GLU A 53 32.17 -4.00 8.53
N HIS A 54 32.94 -3.44 7.59
CA HIS A 54 34.30 -3.86 7.37
C HIS A 54 35.18 -2.60 7.33
N ASP A 55 36.22 -2.59 8.16
CA ASP A 55 37.24 -1.55 8.12
C ASP A 55 38.43 -2.07 7.32
N PHE A 56 38.76 -1.34 6.25
CA PHE A 56 39.91 -1.60 5.41
C PHE A 56 41.24 -1.15 6.05
N GLY A 57 41.18 -0.38 7.13
CA GLY A 57 42.34 0.11 7.86
C GLY A 57 43.23 1.00 7.00
N THR A 58 44.55 0.79 7.10
CA THR A 58 45.53 1.55 6.31
C THR A 58 45.61 1.00 4.89
N ALA A 59 44.85 1.62 3.98
CA ALA A 59 44.92 1.32 2.56
C ALA A 59 46.24 1.83 1.95
N GLN A 60 46.90 0.98 1.15
CA GLN A 60 48.07 1.40 0.38
C GLN A 60 47.65 2.16 -0.89
N PRO A 61 48.39 3.19 -1.30
CA PRO A 61 48.13 3.89 -2.56
C PRO A 61 48.18 2.90 -3.74
N ASN A 62 47.19 2.99 -4.63
CA ASN A 62 47.07 2.17 -5.84
C ASN A 62 46.85 0.66 -5.62
N ALA A 63 46.49 0.22 -4.41
CA ALA A 63 46.12 -1.18 -4.16
C ALA A 63 44.59 -1.34 -4.17
N PRO A 64 44.02 -2.23 -5.01
CA PRO A 64 42.60 -2.56 -4.94
C PRO A 64 42.32 -3.37 -3.66
N LEU A 65 41.35 -2.92 -2.88
CA LEU A 65 40.86 -3.63 -1.69
C LEU A 65 39.49 -4.21 -2.00
N THR A 66 39.27 -5.47 -1.62
CA THR A 66 38.02 -6.19 -1.87
C THR A 66 37.60 -6.90 -0.60
N HIS A 67 36.33 -6.75 -0.25
CA HIS A 67 35.72 -7.48 0.85
C HIS A 67 34.38 -8.06 0.38
N SER A 68 34.04 -9.26 0.86
CA SER A 68 32.79 -9.95 0.52
C SER A 68 31.92 -10.08 1.76
N PHE A 69 30.70 -9.54 1.68
CA PHE A 69 29.71 -9.68 2.74
C PHE A 69 28.87 -10.94 2.52
N VAL A 70 28.91 -11.84 3.50
CA VAL A 70 28.07 -13.06 3.51
C VAL A 70 26.78 -12.79 4.27
N PHE A 71 25.65 -13.17 3.66
CA PHE A 71 24.34 -13.08 4.29
C PHE A 71 23.47 -14.27 3.93
N LYS A 72 22.48 -14.53 4.78
CA LYS A 72 21.52 -15.63 4.63
C LYS A 72 20.09 -15.11 4.72
N ASN A 73 19.21 -15.61 3.86
CA ASN A 73 17.77 -15.46 4.04
C ASN A 73 17.29 -16.48 5.08
N GLN A 74 16.94 -16.01 6.28
CA GLN A 74 16.34 -16.80 7.35
C GLN A 74 14.80 -16.71 7.36
N GLY A 75 14.22 -15.94 6.44
CA GLY A 75 12.77 -15.87 6.28
C GLY A 75 12.23 -17.06 5.50
N LYS A 76 10.90 -17.25 5.55
CA LYS A 76 10.23 -18.34 4.82
C LYS A 76 9.89 -17.96 3.38
N ALA A 77 9.77 -16.67 3.08
CA ALA A 77 9.57 -16.17 1.73
C ALA A 77 10.90 -15.88 1.00
N ALA A 78 10.82 -15.83 -0.33
CA ALA A 78 11.95 -15.45 -1.18
C ALA A 78 12.41 -14.01 -0.91
N LEU A 79 13.73 -13.84 -0.77
CA LEU A 79 14.38 -12.54 -0.58
C LEU A 79 14.86 -12.02 -1.94
N LEU A 80 14.25 -10.96 -2.44
CA LEU A 80 14.65 -10.28 -3.69
C LEU A 80 15.46 -9.01 -3.36
N ILE A 81 16.72 -8.97 -3.77
CA ILE A 81 17.58 -7.78 -3.64
C ILE A 81 17.34 -6.88 -4.86
N LYS A 82 16.84 -5.65 -4.62
CA LYS A 82 16.49 -4.70 -5.70
C LYS A 82 17.52 -3.61 -5.93
N ASN A 83 18.14 -3.11 -4.87
CA ASN A 83 19.06 -1.99 -4.92
C ASN A 83 20.24 -2.24 -4.00
N ILE A 84 21.42 -1.83 -4.44
CA ILE A 84 22.66 -1.84 -3.67
C ILE A 84 23.25 -0.44 -3.79
N LYS A 85 23.71 0.12 -2.68
CA LYS A 85 24.37 1.42 -2.62
C LYS A 85 25.70 1.27 -1.90
N SER A 86 26.75 1.87 -2.45
CA SER A 86 27.97 2.16 -1.69
C SER A 86 27.71 3.43 -0.87
N GLY A 87 27.89 3.32 0.45
CA GLY A 87 27.84 4.47 1.36
C GLY A 87 29.14 5.25 1.37
#